data_AF-A0A969RCB5-F1
#
_entry.id   AF-A0A969RCB5-F1
#
_cell.length_a   1.000
_cell.length_b   1.000
_cell.length_c   1.000
_cell.angle_alpha   90.00
_cell.angle_beta   90.00
_cell.angle_gamma   90.00
#
_symmetry.space_group_name_H-M   'P 1'
#
loop_
_entity.id
_entity.type
_entity.pdbx_description
1 polymer ?
#
loop_
_entity_poly.entity_id
_entity_poly.type
_entity_poly.pdbx_seq_one_letter_code
_entity_poly.pdbx_strand_id
1 'polypeptide(L)'
;MTFSYLRLCQLASVWLIATSTACVQVRSPQTEFTVQVEPAQQQGSYTVTGRTNLPDFTWVTVQAVRNLNAVQGNQKPTYSILARSQVEVREGKWETTLNLLQPSDGGAPLEVWQGNRSLNLKPETNVTFLAVTDPASRSLNISEQQAGKNLVARFTADGKSYLQAEQTLAVSPPTRSAERAAPPQSTRVKVASKRLQGAPDAKSQNDAPLSPKEFLR
;
A
#
# COMPACT_ATOMS: atom_id res chain seq x y z
N MET A 1 -81.47 42.40 45.59
CA MET A 1 -80.40 43.39 45.32
C MET A 1 -79.10 42.78 45.79
N THR A 2 -78.44 41.96 44.96
CA THR A 2 -77.44 42.26 43.90
C THR A 2 -76.00 42.04 44.39
N PHE A 3 -75.43 40.94 43.90
CA PHE A 3 -74.03 40.63 43.55
C PHE A 3 -72.88 41.38 44.25
N SER A 4 -71.93 40.60 44.81
CA SER A 4 -70.48 40.71 44.50
C SER A 4 -69.67 39.59 45.18
N TYR A 5 -69.76 38.39 44.63
CA TYR A 5 -68.67 37.40 44.66
C TYR A 5 -67.77 37.65 43.43
N LEU A 6 -66.55 37.13 43.45
CA LEU A 6 -65.44 37.30 42.50
C LEU A 6 -64.62 38.57 42.71
N ARG A 7 -63.46 38.40 43.36
CA ARG A 7 -62.13 38.87 42.88
C ARG A 7 -61.04 38.41 43.85
N LEU A 8 -60.91 37.10 44.09
CA LEU A 8 -59.82 36.59 44.92
C LEU A 8 -59.44 35.16 44.54
N CYS A 9 -59.11 34.92 43.26
CA CYS A 9 -58.60 33.60 42.83
C CYS A 9 -57.91 33.60 41.45
N GLN A 10 -57.17 34.66 41.09
CA GLN A 10 -56.49 34.70 39.78
C GLN A 10 -55.06 35.26 39.83
N LEU A 11 -54.23 34.82 40.78
CA LEU A 11 -52.79 35.17 40.78
C LEU A 11 -51.87 33.98 41.12
N ALA A 12 -52.24 32.74 40.81
CA ALA A 12 -51.42 31.58 41.17
C ALA A 12 -51.17 30.55 40.06
N SER A 13 -51.46 30.84 38.78
CA SER A 13 -51.55 29.77 37.75
C SER A 13 -50.74 29.98 36.47
N VAL A 14 -49.74 30.87 36.42
CA VAL A 14 -48.99 31.15 35.17
C VAL A 14 -47.49 30.80 35.24
N TRP A 15 -46.98 30.38 36.40
CA TRP A 15 -45.53 30.13 36.59
C TRP A 15 -45.07 28.67 36.37
N LEU A 16 -45.77 27.87 35.56
CA LEU A 16 -45.45 26.43 35.44
C LEU A 16 -45.21 25.88 34.03
N ILE A 17 -44.98 26.74 33.02
CA ILE A 17 -44.68 26.28 31.66
C ILE A 17 -43.51 27.09 31.07
N ALA A 18 -42.32 27.00 31.68
CA ALA A 18 -41.13 27.67 31.13
C ALA A 18 -39.81 26.90 31.33
N THR A 19 -39.83 25.59 31.57
CA THR A 19 -38.59 24.82 31.78
C THR A 19 -38.66 23.40 31.21
N SER A 20 -38.90 23.24 29.92
CA SER A 20 -38.69 21.92 29.28
C SER A 20 -38.48 22.00 27.77
N THR A 21 -37.58 22.85 27.32
CA THR A 21 -36.94 22.68 26.00
C THR A 21 -35.43 22.73 26.15
N ALA A 22 -34.88 21.82 26.97
CA ALA A 22 -33.52 21.38 26.75
C ALA A 22 -33.55 20.51 25.49
N CYS A 23 -33.41 21.13 24.31
CA CYS A 23 -33.02 20.40 23.12
C CYS A 23 -31.65 19.77 23.43
N VAL A 24 -31.65 18.48 23.73
CA VAL A 24 -30.42 17.69 23.74
C VAL A 24 -30.00 17.64 22.28
N GLN A 25 -29.11 18.54 21.90
CA GLN A 25 -28.49 18.55 20.59
C GLN A 25 -27.61 17.29 20.52
N VAL A 26 -28.18 16.20 20.01
CA VAL A 26 -27.47 14.95 19.75
C VAL A 26 -26.46 15.24 18.65
N ARG A 27 -25.26 15.65 19.04
CA ARG A 27 -24.11 15.74 18.15
C ARG A 27 -23.79 14.31 17.74
N SER A 28 -24.02 13.98 16.47
CA SER A 28 -23.54 12.71 15.91
C SER A 28 -22.03 12.65 16.09
N PRO A 29 -21.48 11.52 16.56
CA PRO A 29 -20.03 11.38 16.71
C PRO A 29 -19.37 11.57 15.34
N GLN A 30 -18.46 12.53 15.30
CA GLN A 30 -17.75 12.97 14.11
C GLN A 30 -16.80 11.87 13.62
N THR A 31 -16.83 11.52 12.33
CA THR A 31 -16.02 10.41 11.80
C THR A 31 -14.52 10.73 11.83
N GLU A 32 -13.73 9.87 12.48
CA GLU A 32 -12.27 9.94 12.55
C GLU A 32 -11.67 8.81 11.70
N PHE A 33 -10.69 9.15 10.85
CA PHE A 33 -9.89 8.19 10.11
C PHE A 33 -8.55 8.81 9.74
N THR A 34 -7.46 8.32 10.35
CA THR A 34 -6.12 8.88 10.20
C THR A 34 -5.15 7.88 9.63
N VAL A 35 -4.07 8.37 9.03
CA VAL A 35 -2.94 7.55 8.55
C VAL A 35 -1.62 8.18 9.00
N GLN A 36 -0.72 7.34 9.46
CA GLN A 36 0.65 7.68 9.79
C GLN A 36 1.59 6.61 9.22
N VAL A 37 2.68 7.05 8.59
CA VAL A 37 3.63 6.20 7.89
C VAL A 37 5.03 6.43 8.44
N GLU A 38 5.70 5.34 8.79
CA GLU A 38 7.07 5.36 9.30
C GLU A 38 7.91 4.28 8.61
N PRO A 39 9.21 4.52 8.32
CA PRO A 39 10.10 3.48 7.84
C PRO A 39 10.20 2.34 8.85
N ALA A 40 10.14 1.09 8.38
CA ALA A 40 10.36 -0.09 9.20
C ALA A 40 11.84 -0.51 9.20
N GLN A 41 12.19 -1.54 9.98
CA GLN A 41 13.58 -2.03 10.10
C GLN A 41 14.16 -2.58 8.79
N GLN A 42 13.32 -3.19 7.95
CA GLN A 42 13.74 -3.77 6.68
C GLN A 42 13.76 -2.70 5.58
N GLN A 43 14.80 -2.72 4.73
CA GLN A 43 14.90 -1.81 3.58
C GLN A 43 13.67 -1.90 2.68
N GLY A 44 13.10 -0.74 2.33
CA GLY A 44 11.91 -0.65 1.48
C GLY A 44 10.60 -0.99 2.19
N SER A 45 10.66 -1.32 3.48
CA SER A 45 9.49 -1.63 4.29
C SER A 45 9.04 -0.41 5.10
N TYR A 46 7.73 -0.22 5.18
CA TYR A 46 7.09 0.90 5.88
C TYR A 46 5.95 0.38 6.74
N THR A 47 5.93 0.79 8.01
CA THR A 47 4.79 0.56 8.90
C THR A 47 3.79 1.68 8.68
N VAL A 48 2.55 1.29 8.41
CA VAL A 48 1.41 2.20 8.24
C VAL A 48 0.41 1.94 9.35
N THR A 49 0.17 2.96 10.17
CA THR A 49 -0.78 2.91 11.29
C THR A 49 -1.89 3.92 11.08
N GLY A 50 -3.01 3.71 11.75
CA GLY A 50 -4.08 4.69 11.79
C GLY A 50 -5.03 4.51 12.96
N ARG A 51 -5.82 5.56 13.21
CA ARG A 51 -6.87 5.60 14.23
C ARG A 51 -8.21 5.86 13.57
N THR A 52 -9.26 5.32 14.15
CA THR A 52 -10.61 5.52 13.66
C THR A 52 -11.66 5.28 14.74
N ASN A 53 -12.84 5.88 14.57
CA ASN A 53 -14.02 5.59 15.37
C ASN A 53 -15.06 4.73 14.61
N LEU A 54 -14.64 4.09 13.51
CA LEU A 54 -15.45 3.09 12.83
C LEU A 54 -15.59 1.83 13.69
N PRO A 55 -16.66 1.03 13.47
CA PRO A 55 -16.83 -0.25 14.14
C PRO A 55 -15.63 -1.16 13.95
N ASP A 56 -15.33 -1.95 14.98
CA ASP A 56 -14.40 -3.06 14.88
C ASP A 56 -14.80 -3.99 13.72
N PHE A 57 -13.79 -4.68 13.19
CA PHE A 57 -13.93 -5.55 12.03
C PHE A 57 -14.22 -4.81 10.71
N THR A 58 -14.15 -3.47 10.70
CA THR A 58 -14.12 -2.72 9.45
C THR A 58 -12.81 -2.99 8.72
N TRP A 59 -12.88 -3.38 7.45
CA TRP A 59 -11.70 -3.56 6.62
C TRP A 59 -11.17 -2.23 6.06
N VAL A 60 -9.84 -2.12 6.07
CA VAL A 60 -9.07 -1.02 5.51
C VAL A 60 -8.09 -1.59 4.48
N THR A 61 -8.19 -1.12 3.25
CA THR A 61 -7.21 -1.38 2.19
C THR A 61 -6.16 -0.28 2.23
N VAL A 62 -4.90 -0.66 2.42
CA VAL A 62 -3.74 0.24 2.42
C VAL A 62 -2.89 -0.03 1.20
N GLN A 63 -2.52 1.00 0.45
CA GLN A 63 -1.67 0.87 -0.73
C GLN A 63 -0.63 1.99 -0.83
N ALA A 64 0.54 1.65 -1.35
CA ALA A 64 1.59 2.61 -1.67
C ALA A 64 1.61 2.83 -3.18
N VAL A 65 1.47 4.08 -3.61
CA VAL A 65 1.34 4.47 -5.01
C VAL A 65 2.44 5.43 -5.40
N ARG A 66 3.08 5.17 -6.54
CA ARG A 66 4.03 6.08 -7.17
C ARG A 66 3.53 6.50 -8.53
N ASN A 67 3.46 7.80 -8.78
CA ASN A 67 3.18 8.32 -10.11
C ASN A 67 4.37 8.13 -11.04
N LEU A 68 4.09 7.80 -12.28
CA LEU A 68 5.06 7.56 -13.34
C LEU A 68 4.70 8.43 -14.54
N ASN A 69 5.69 9.14 -15.05
CA ASN A 69 5.58 10.00 -16.22
C ASN A 69 6.24 9.32 -17.42
N ALA A 70 5.66 9.42 -18.61
CA ALA A 70 6.34 8.93 -19.82
C ALA A 70 7.53 9.83 -20.14
N VAL A 71 8.67 9.23 -20.52
CA VAL A 71 9.88 9.97 -20.91
C VAL A 71 9.73 10.57 -22.31
N GLN A 72 8.94 9.95 -23.19
CA GLN A 72 8.70 10.41 -24.57
C GLN A 72 7.25 10.15 -25.01
N GLY A 73 6.66 11.13 -25.68
CA GLY A 73 5.30 11.08 -26.23
C GLY A 73 4.24 11.69 -25.30
N ASN A 74 3.11 12.10 -25.88
CA ASN A 74 1.96 12.69 -25.19
C ASN A 74 1.12 11.63 -24.44
N GLN A 75 1.81 10.67 -23.81
CA GLN A 75 1.17 9.61 -23.04
C GLN A 75 0.65 10.20 -21.72
N LYS A 76 -0.57 9.81 -21.35
CA LYS A 76 -1.19 10.23 -20.10
C LYS A 76 -0.31 9.78 -18.92
N PRO A 77 -0.18 10.61 -17.86
CA PRO A 77 0.43 10.18 -16.62
C PRO A 77 -0.16 8.86 -16.16
N THR A 78 0.69 7.96 -15.67
CA THR A 78 0.29 6.66 -15.14
C THR A 78 0.81 6.52 -13.72
N TYR A 79 0.49 5.42 -13.06
CA TYR A 79 0.95 5.16 -11.70
C TYR A 79 1.27 3.68 -11.53
N SER A 80 2.00 3.37 -10.47
CA SER A 80 2.30 2.02 -10.04
C SER A 80 1.90 1.84 -8.58
N ILE A 81 1.18 0.75 -8.31
CA ILE A 81 0.91 0.30 -6.95
C ILE A 81 2.12 -0.54 -6.53
N LEU A 82 2.96 0.03 -5.68
CA LEU A 82 4.20 -0.61 -5.21
C LEU A 82 3.90 -1.77 -4.27
N ALA A 83 2.90 -1.59 -3.39
CA ALA A 83 2.45 -2.56 -2.43
C ALA A 83 0.98 -2.32 -2.06
N ARG A 84 0.29 -3.37 -1.66
CA ARG A 84 -1.07 -3.33 -1.14
C ARG A 84 -1.23 -4.35 -0.01
N SER A 85 -1.96 -3.96 1.02
CA SER A 85 -2.36 -4.82 2.13
C SER A 85 -3.79 -4.50 2.55
N GLN A 86 -4.45 -5.46 3.18
CA GLN A 86 -5.76 -5.28 3.78
C GLN A 86 -5.66 -5.62 5.26
N VAL A 87 -6.15 -4.74 6.11
CA VAL A 87 -6.10 -4.85 7.56
C VAL A 87 -7.47 -4.55 8.16
N GLU A 88 -7.72 -5.16 9.31
CA GLU A 88 -8.94 -5.00 10.05
C GLU A 88 -8.78 -3.97 11.18
N VAL A 89 -9.81 -3.16 11.40
CA VAL A 89 -9.90 -2.26 12.56
C VAL A 89 -10.14 -3.08 13.82
N ARG A 90 -9.32 -2.85 14.84
CA ARG A 90 -9.44 -3.43 16.17
C ARG A 90 -9.26 -2.34 17.22
N GLU A 91 -10.24 -2.18 18.09
CA GLU A 91 -10.23 -1.20 19.18
C GLU A 91 -9.95 0.23 18.69
N GLY A 92 -10.56 0.59 17.55
CA GLY A 92 -10.40 1.90 16.91
C GLY A 92 -9.00 2.16 16.33
N LYS A 93 -8.19 1.13 16.12
CA LYS A 93 -6.85 1.21 15.52
C LYS A 93 -6.70 0.20 14.38
N TRP A 94 -5.76 0.47 13.49
CA TRP A 94 -5.35 -0.47 12.45
C TRP A 94 -3.86 -0.26 12.13
N GLU A 95 -3.19 -1.33 11.72
CA GLU A 95 -1.75 -1.32 11.43
C GLU A 95 -1.38 -2.38 10.40
N THR A 96 -0.55 -2.01 9.43
CA THR A 96 0.01 -2.96 8.46
C THR A 96 1.40 -2.55 8.02
N THR A 97 2.12 -3.48 7.39
CA THR A 97 3.46 -3.24 6.85
C THR A 97 3.44 -3.41 5.35
N LEU A 98 3.98 -2.43 4.62
CA LEU A 98 4.10 -2.46 3.17
C LEU A 98 5.58 -2.53 2.77
N ASN A 99 5.95 -3.53 1.98
CA ASN A 99 7.25 -3.60 1.34
C ASN A 99 7.15 -3.11 -0.11
N LEU A 100 7.78 -1.97 -0.40
CA LEU A 100 7.76 -1.33 -1.73
C LEU A 100 8.66 -2.06 -2.74
N LEU A 101 9.54 -2.94 -2.26
CA LEU A 101 10.56 -3.61 -3.06
C LEU A 101 10.23 -5.09 -3.24
N GLN A 102 10.42 -5.57 -4.47
CA GLN A 102 10.31 -6.97 -4.84
C GLN A 102 11.68 -7.56 -5.13
N PRO A 103 11.89 -8.86 -4.85
CA PRO A 103 13.07 -9.57 -5.32
C PRO A 103 13.23 -9.43 -6.83
N SER A 104 14.47 -9.22 -7.28
CA SER A 104 14.83 -9.19 -8.71
C SER A 104 15.89 -10.24 -8.96
N ASP A 105 15.82 -10.92 -10.11
CA ASP A 105 16.82 -11.89 -10.52
C ASP A 105 18.20 -11.20 -10.63
N GLY A 106 19.17 -11.67 -9.84
CA GLY A 106 20.58 -11.26 -9.95
C GLY A 106 20.95 -9.88 -9.40
N GLY A 107 20.11 -9.20 -8.61
CA GLY A 107 20.43 -7.83 -8.20
C GLY A 107 19.71 -7.28 -6.97
N ALA A 108 19.86 -5.96 -6.79
CA ALA A 108 19.17 -5.22 -5.73
C ALA A 108 17.64 -5.32 -5.91
N PRO A 109 16.86 -5.36 -4.82
CA PRO A 109 15.40 -5.32 -4.88
C PRO A 109 14.90 -4.10 -5.66
N LEU A 110 13.87 -4.29 -6.48
CA LEU A 110 13.31 -3.27 -7.36
C LEU A 110 11.84 -3.00 -7.06
N GLU A 111 11.35 -1.82 -7.41
CA GLU A 111 9.92 -1.54 -7.43
C GLU A 111 9.25 -2.25 -8.61
N VAL A 112 7.98 -2.63 -8.45
CA VAL A 112 7.24 -3.47 -9.42
C VAL A 112 7.23 -2.92 -10.86
N TRP A 113 7.17 -1.60 -11.04
CA TRP A 113 7.17 -0.98 -12.37
C TRP A 113 8.51 -1.09 -13.08
N GLN A 114 9.61 -1.27 -12.35
CA GLN A 114 10.96 -1.33 -12.93
C GLN A 114 11.18 -2.63 -13.71
N GLY A 115 10.40 -3.68 -13.45
CA GLY A 115 10.49 -4.94 -14.19
C GLY A 115 10.18 -4.80 -15.68
N ASN A 116 9.29 -3.86 -16.06
CA ASN A 116 8.86 -3.71 -17.45
C ASN A 116 9.72 -2.70 -18.22
N ARG A 117 10.75 -3.20 -18.90
CA ARG A 117 11.69 -2.37 -19.70
C ARG A 117 11.07 -1.77 -20.97
N SER A 118 9.92 -2.27 -21.43
CA SER A 118 9.28 -1.75 -22.66
C SER A 118 8.65 -0.38 -22.47
N LEU A 119 8.42 0.02 -21.22
CA LEU A 119 7.79 1.29 -20.87
C LEU A 119 8.89 2.27 -20.44
N ASN A 120 9.17 3.28 -21.27
CA ASN A 120 10.09 4.37 -20.94
C ASN A 120 9.44 5.31 -19.90
N LEU A 121 9.44 4.88 -18.63
CA LEU A 121 8.79 5.55 -17.51
C LEU A 121 9.81 6.24 -16.61
N LYS A 122 9.48 7.46 -16.19
CA LYS A 122 10.19 8.26 -15.21
C LYS A 122 9.37 8.32 -13.92
N PRO A 123 9.88 7.78 -12.79
CA PRO A 123 9.19 7.87 -11.52
C PRO A 123 9.19 9.30 -10.97
N GLU A 124 8.11 9.67 -10.30
CA GLU A 124 8.15 10.77 -9.33
C GLU A 124 8.93 10.35 -8.07
N THR A 125 9.49 11.33 -7.35
CA THR A 125 10.26 11.09 -6.12
C THR A 125 9.37 10.66 -4.95
N ASN A 126 8.08 10.99 -5.00
CA ASN A 126 7.16 10.78 -3.89
C ASN A 126 6.39 9.47 -4.02
N VAL A 127 6.10 8.88 -2.86
CA VAL A 127 5.16 7.75 -2.71
C VAL A 127 3.99 8.21 -1.85
N THR A 128 2.79 8.03 -2.36
CA THR A 128 1.54 8.29 -1.64
C THR A 128 1.05 7.00 -1.00
N PHE A 129 0.99 6.98 0.32
CA PHE A 129 0.37 5.91 1.10
C PHE A 129 -1.09 6.26 1.29
N LEU A 130 -1.96 5.40 0.77
CA LEU A 130 -3.40 5.59 0.74
C LEU A 130 -4.06 4.51 1.59
N ALA A 131 -4.92 4.93 2.53
CA ALA A 131 -5.78 4.04 3.29
C ALA A 131 -7.24 4.29 2.89
N VAL A 132 -7.98 3.23 2.60
CA VAL A 132 -9.37 3.30 2.13
C VAL A 132 -10.20 2.27 2.89
N THR A 133 -11.37 2.68 3.40
CA THR A 133 -12.31 1.74 4.03
C THR A 133 -13.17 1.04 2.98
N ASP A 134 -13.66 -0.15 3.28
CA ASP A 134 -14.66 -0.80 2.41
C ASP A 134 -15.92 0.08 2.27
N PRO A 135 -16.51 0.17 1.05
CA PRO A 135 -17.74 0.91 0.84
C PRO A 135 -18.88 0.36 1.69
N ALA A 136 -19.56 1.24 2.42
CA ALA A 136 -20.68 0.86 3.28
C ALA A 136 -21.90 1.74 2.99
N SER A 137 -23.10 1.17 3.10
CA SER A 137 -24.38 1.88 2.90
C SER A 137 -24.74 2.85 4.04
N ARG A 138 -23.78 3.18 4.91
CA ARG A 138 -23.97 4.09 6.05
C ARG A 138 -23.69 5.53 5.62
N SER A 139 -24.46 6.47 6.16
CA SER A 139 -24.17 7.89 6.05
C SER A 139 -22.95 8.25 6.90
N LEU A 140 -21.85 8.66 6.27
CA LEU A 140 -20.67 9.18 6.96
C LEU A 140 -20.83 10.69 7.13
N ASN A 141 -20.78 11.17 8.38
CA ASN A 141 -20.80 12.59 8.68
C ASN A 141 -19.36 13.06 8.95
N ILE A 142 -18.73 13.66 7.94
CA ILE A 142 -17.42 14.31 8.08
C ILE A 142 -17.66 15.80 8.28
N SER A 143 -17.09 16.38 9.34
CA SER A 143 -17.09 17.84 9.51
C SER A 143 -16.10 18.46 8.52
N GLU A 144 -16.46 19.57 7.89
CA GLU A 144 -15.58 20.37 7.02
C GLU A 144 -14.27 20.78 7.72
N GLN A 145 -14.26 20.85 9.06
CA GLN A 145 -13.06 21.14 9.86
C GLN A 145 -12.08 19.97 9.98
N GLN A 146 -12.54 18.72 9.81
CA GLN A 146 -11.71 17.50 9.79
C GLN A 146 -11.43 16.96 8.39
N ALA A 147 -12.11 17.51 7.37
CA ALA A 147 -11.62 17.51 6.01
C ALA A 147 -10.34 18.37 5.92
N GLY A 148 -9.33 18.04 6.72
CA GLY A 148 -7.96 18.45 6.42
C GLY A 148 -7.56 17.85 5.07
N LYS A 149 -6.49 18.36 4.46
CA LYS A 149 -6.01 17.95 3.12
C LYS A 149 -5.94 16.43 2.89
N ASN A 150 -5.89 15.64 3.95
CA ASN A 150 -5.55 14.22 3.92
C ASN A 150 -6.70 13.27 4.24
N LEU A 151 -7.94 13.72 4.51
CA LEU A 151 -9.11 12.86 4.75
C LEU A 151 -10.29 13.29 3.88
N VAL A 152 -10.85 12.35 3.10
CA VAL A 152 -11.96 12.61 2.18
C VAL A 152 -13.02 11.51 2.26
N ALA A 153 -14.29 11.89 2.39
CA ALA A 153 -15.42 11.01 2.10
C ALA A 153 -15.64 10.94 0.59
N ARG A 154 -15.78 9.73 0.08
CA ARG A 154 -16.10 9.45 -1.32
C ARG A 154 -17.34 8.58 -1.40
N PHE A 155 -17.98 8.60 -2.55
CA PHE A 155 -19.16 7.80 -2.83
C PHE A 155 -18.93 6.95 -4.07
N THR A 156 -19.38 5.70 -4.02
CA THR A 156 -19.43 4.80 -5.17
C THR A 156 -20.66 5.13 -6.04
N ALA A 157 -20.70 4.58 -7.26
CA ALA A 157 -21.82 4.81 -8.18
C ALA A 157 -23.16 4.27 -7.65
N ASP A 158 -23.13 3.25 -6.78
CA ASP A 158 -24.29 2.69 -6.08
C ASP A 158 -24.64 3.43 -4.76
N GLY A 159 -24.00 4.57 -4.49
CA GLY A 159 -24.33 5.45 -3.35
C GLY A 159 -23.74 5.01 -2.01
N LYS A 160 -22.88 3.97 -1.98
CA LYS A 160 -22.15 3.62 -0.76
C LYS A 160 -21.04 4.64 -0.52
N SER A 161 -20.77 4.92 0.75
CA SER A 161 -19.71 5.85 1.13
C SER A 161 -18.48 5.11 1.63
N TYR A 162 -17.30 5.69 1.41
CA TYR A 162 -16.04 5.22 1.95
C TYR A 162 -15.15 6.39 2.37
N LEU A 163 -14.26 6.14 3.33
CA LEU A 163 -13.24 7.08 3.75
C LEU A 163 -11.94 6.80 3.02
N GLN A 164 -11.23 7.87 2.70
CA GLN A 164 -9.90 7.85 2.14
C GLN A 164 -9.00 8.75 2.97
N ALA A 165 -7.89 8.22 3.47
CA ALA A 165 -6.82 9.00 4.09
C ALA A 165 -5.49 8.80 3.38
N GLU A 166 -4.65 9.84 3.32
CA GLU A 166 -3.35 9.76 2.64
C GLU A 166 -2.20 10.45 3.37
N GLN A 167 -1.01 9.90 3.19
CA GLN A 167 0.26 10.54 3.56
C GLN A 167 1.28 10.31 2.46
N THR A 168 1.97 11.39 2.06
CA THR A 168 2.99 11.34 1.01
C THR A 168 4.37 11.45 1.63
N LEU A 169 5.29 10.56 1.26
CA LEU A 169 6.69 10.58 1.67
C LEU A 169 7.62 10.67 0.44
N ALA A 170 8.74 11.37 0.60
CA ALA A 170 9.82 11.35 -0.39
C ALA A 170 10.60 10.04 -0.26
N VAL A 171 10.49 9.17 -1.25
CA VAL A 171 11.14 7.85 -1.27
C VAL A 171 11.86 7.70 -2.60
N SER A 172 13.18 7.73 -2.58
CA SER A 172 13.95 7.57 -3.82
C SER A 172 13.78 6.15 -4.37
N PRO A 173 13.42 5.99 -5.65
CA PRO A 173 13.32 4.67 -6.27
C PRO A 173 14.70 4.00 -6.30
N PRO A 174 14.79 2.66 -6.15
CA PRO A 174 16.07 1.97 -6.17
C PRO A 174 16.69 2.09 -7.56
N THR A 175 18.01 2.26 -7.59
CA THR A 175 18.76 2.29 -8.85
C THR A 175 18.97 0.86 -9.32
N ARG A 176 18.62 0.56 -10.58
CA ARG A 176 19.05 -0.70 -11.19
C ARG A 176 20.55 -0.65 -11.34
N SER A 177 21.27 -1.48 -10.60
CA SER A 177 22.69 -1.72 -10.86
C SER A 177 22.82 -2.18 -12.32
N ALA A 178 23.51 -1.39 -13.14
CA ALA A 178 23.89 -1.83 -14.47
C ALA A 178 24.87 -2.97 -14.30
N GLU A 179 24.39 -4.21 -14.35
CA GLU A 179 25.28 -5.36 -14.44
C GLU A 179 26.08 -5.24 -15.74
N ARG A 180 27.35 -4.86 -15.59
CA ARG A 180 28.38 -5.08 -16.60
C ARG A 180 29.52 -5.84 -15.94
N ALA A 181 29.51 -7.16 -16.09
CA ALA A 181 30.72 -7.89 -16.35
C ALA A 181 30.55 -8.54 -17.72
N ALA A 182 31.37 -8.10 -18.68
CA ALA A 182 31.55 -8.83 -19.93
C ALA A 182 31.87 -10.31 -19.62
N PRO A 183 31.46 -11.28 -20.46
CA PRO A 183 31.91 -12.65 -20.28
C PRO A 183 33.43 -12.64 -20.14
N PRO A 184 34.00 -13.32 -19.12
CA PRO A 184 35.44 -13.34 -18.95
C PRO A 184 36.06 -13.85 -20.25
N GLN A 185 36.90 -13.01 -20.88
CA GLN A 185 37.68 -13.44 -22.02
C GLN A 185 38.47 -14.65 -21.56
N SER A 186 38.19 -15.82 -22.14
CA SER A 186 38.96 -17.02 -21.87
C SER A 186 40.40 -16.71 -22.27
N THR A 187 41.29 -16.53 -21.30
CA THR A 187 42.72 -16.50 -21.55
C THR A 187 43.11 -17.92 -21.97
N ARG A 188 43.03 -18.22 -23.28
CA ARG A 188 43.66 -19.41 -23.83
C ARG A 188 45.16 -19.20 -23.70
N VAL A 189 45.73 -19.67 -22.60
CA VAL A 189 47.17 -19.89 -22.51
C VAL A 189 47.50 -20.97 -23.55
N LYS A 190 48.08 -20.56 -24.68
CA LYS A 190 48.75 -21.51 -25.59
C LYS A 190 49.97 -22.03 -24.86
N VAL A 191 49.82 -23.17 -24.20
CA VAL A 191 50.97 -23.95 -23.72
C VAL A 191 51.66 -24.51 -24.96
N ALA A 192 52.83 -23.98 -25.30
CA ALA A 192 53.70 -24.58 -26.30
C ALA A 192 54.24 -25.89 -25.70
N SER A 193 53.65 -27.02 -26.08
CA SER A 193 54.21 -28.33 -25.75
C SER A 193 55.46 -28.57 -26.60
N LYS A 194 56.63 -28.42 -25.96
CA LYS A 194 57.90 -28.84 -26.53
C LYS A 194 57.91 -30.37 -26.57
N ARG A 195 57.79 -30.94 -27.77
CA ARG A 195 57.81 -32.38 -28.04
C ARG A 195 59.19 -32.95 -27.65
N LEU A 196 59.26 -33.71 -26.56
CA LEU A 196 60.39 -34.60 -26.28
C LEU A 196 60.23 -35.82 -27.20
N GLN A 197 61.14 -35.95 -28.17
CA GLN A 197 61.27 -37.15 -28.98
C GLN A 197 61.90 -38.25 -28.13
N GLY A 198 61.21 -39.38 -28.02
CA GLY A 198 61.71 -40.59 -27.38
C GLY A 198 60.57 -41.49 -26.91
N ALA A 199 59.97 -42.23 -27.82
CA ALA A 199 59.03 -43.33 -27.51
C ALA A 199 59.81 -44.56 -26.98
N PRO A 200 59.17 -45.56 -26.34
CA PRO A 200 58.27 -46.46 -27.08
C PRO A 200 56.93 -46.81 -26.40
N ASP A 201 56.05 -47.28 -27.29
CA ASP A 201 54.68 -47.80 -27.21
C ASP A 201 54.18 -48.50 -25.94
N ALA A 202 52.94 -48.18 -25.54
CA ALA A 202 51.99 -49.17 -25.01
C ALA A 202 50.51 -48.69 -25.09
N LYS A 203 49.82 -49.23 -26.09
CA LYS A 203 48.37 -49.56 -26.18
C LYS A 203 47.31 -48.47 -25.90
N SER A 204 46.76 -47.99 -27.02
CA SER A 204 45.39 -47.49 -27.20
C SER A 204 44.35 -48.48 -26.66
N GLN A 205 43.51 -48.06 -25.72
CA GLN A 205 42.34 -48.82 -25.28
C GLN A 205 41.08 -48.12 -25.82
N ASN A 206 40.45 -48.78 -26.79
CA ASN A 206 39.24 -48.39 -27.49
C ASN A 206 38.00 -48.53 -26.59
N ASP A 207 37.04 -47.64 -26.82
CA ASP A 207 35.63 -47.77 -26.46
C ASP A 207 35.08 -49.15 -26.83
N ALA A 208 34.56 -49.87 -25.84
CA ALA A 208 33.71 -51.04 -26.06
C ALA A 208 32.26 -50.66 -25.72
N PRO A 209 31.30 -50.88 -26.64
CA PRO A 209 29.89 -50.61 -26.36
C PRO A 209 29.33 -51.64 -25.36
N LEU A 210 28.56 -51.14 -24.39
CA LEU A 210 27.93 -51.94 -23.33
C LEU A 210 26.89 -52.92 -23.90
N SER A 211 26.88 -54.16 -23.41
CA SER A 211 25.96 -55.20 -23.88
C SER A 211 24.57 -55.10 -23.20
N PRO A 212 23.45 -55.32 -23.90
CA PRO A 212 22.08 -55.09 -23.38
C PRO A 212 21.57 -55.99 -22.24
N LYS A 213 22.41 -56.81 -21.59
CA LYS A 213 21.97 -57.78 -20.57
C LYS A 213 21.94 -57.24 -19.13
N GLU A 214 22.25 -55.98 -18.91
CA GLU A 214 22.26 -55.35 -17.57
C GLU A 214 20.99 -54.55 -17.24
N PHE A 215 19.97 -54.55 -18.11
CA PHE A 215 18.76 -53.71 -17.94
C PHE A 215 17.58 -54.35 -17.19
N LEU A 216 17.71 -55.56 -16.64
CA LEU A 216 16.62 -56.18 -15.86
C LEU A 216 17.13 -56.96 -14.65
N ARG A 217 17.11 -56.29 -13.48
CA ARG A 217 16.75 -56.88 -12.19
C ARG A 217 16.20 -55.81 -11.26
#